data_AF-K1TAM4-F1
#
_entry.id   AF-K1TAM4-F1
#
_cell.length_a   1.000
_cell.length_b   1.000
_cell.length_c   1.000
_cell.angle_alpha   90.00
_cell.angle_beta   90.00
_cell.angle_gamma   90.00
#
_symmetry.space_group_name_H-M   'P 1'
#
loop_
_entity.id
_entity.type
_entity.pdbx_description
1 polymer ?
#
loop_
_entity_poly.entity_id
_entity_poly.type
_entity_poly.pdbx_seq_one_letter_code
_entity_poly.pdbx_strand_id
1 'polypeptide(L)'
;MNKTMKCYEDFVVLPRKLVIDPIIDTGDGDSETLSQNNFSLDKNAFASIREYRAEDSIKNVHWTMSAKHDKLMVKQMERSIGGSCVIIPDLNEYFPFDEDNYEATDSIIEVML
;
A
#
# COMPACT_ATOMS: atom_id res chain seq x y z
N MET A 1 -29.51 55.94 15.54
CA MET A 1 -28.29 55.71 14.74
C MET A 1 -28.05 54.21 14.71
N ASN A 2 -28.46 53.54 13.62
CA ASN A 2 -28.50 52.07 13.55
C ASN A 2 -27.11 51.52 13.23
N LYS A 3 -26.57 50.70 14.13
CA LYS A 3 -25.29 50.01 13.97
C LYS A 3 -25.54 48.73 13.16
N THR A 4 -25.04 48.68 11.93
CA THR A 4 -25.11 47.50 11.07
C THR A 4 -24.20 46.40 11.63
N MET A 5 -24.78 45.25 11.97
CA MET A 5 -24.06 44.04 12.38
C MET A 5 -23.45 43.39 11.13
N LYS A 6 -22.17 43.02 11.19
CA LYS A 6 -21.53 42.22 10.13
C LYS A 6 -21.99 40.77 10.30
N CYS A 7 -22.69 40.25 9.29
CA CYS A 7 -23.07 38.85 9.20
C CYS A 7 -21.80 38.03 8.90
N TYR A 8 -21.50 37.05 9.74
CA TYR A 8 -20.48 36.05 9.44
C TYR A 8 -21.22 34.83 8.89
N GLU A 9 -20.92 34.45 7.65
CA GLU A 9 -21.44 33.23 7.06
C GLU A 9 -20.60 32.04 7.53
N ASP A 10 -21.27 30.94 7.90
CA ASP A 10 -20.63 29.70 8.29
C ASP A 10 -20.17 28.94 7.04
N PHE A 11 -18.86 28.72 6.90
CA PHE A 11 -18.28 27.94 5.80
C PHE A 11 -17.81 26.59 6.33
N VAL A 12 -18.26 25.51 5.67
CA VAL A 12 -17.74 24.16 5.91
C VAL A 12 -16.66 23.88 4.89
N VAL A 13 -15.40 23.88 5.32
CA VAL A 13 -14.26 23.50 4.50
C VAL A 13 -14.00 22.01 4.67
N LEU A 14 -14.03 21.27 3.56
CA LEU A 14 -13.68 19.86 3.53
C LEU A 14 -12.23 19.69 3.05
N PRO A 15 -11.49 18.71 3.57
CA PRO A 15 -10.14 18.43 3.07
C PRO A 15 -10.16 18.02 1.59
N ARG A 16 -9.14 18.47 0.85
CA ARG A 16 -8.95 18.12 -0.56
C ARG A 16 -8.59 16.64 -0.67
N LYS A 17 -9.35 15.89 -1.46
CA LYS A 17 -8.99 14.52 -1.86
C LYS A 17 -8.01 14.57 -3.01
N LEU A 18 -6.80 14.05 -2.82
CA LEU A 18 -5.82 13.86 -3.88
C LEU A 18 -5.99 12.44 -4.45
N VAL A 19 -6.27 12.35 -5.74
CA VAL A 19 -6.19 11.08 -6.48
C VAL A 19 -4.73 10.95 -6.90
N ILE A 20 -4.05 9.94 -6.36
CA ILE A 20 -2.68 9.61 -6.73
C ILE A 20 -2.78 8.42 -7.68
N ASP A 21 -2.32 8.60 -8.91
CA ASP A 21 -2.20 7.49 -9.85
C ASP A 21 -1.23 6.45 -9.28
N PRO A 22 -1.48 5.15 -9.49
CA PRO A 22 -0.57 4.12 -9.02
C PRO A 22 0.82 4.39 -9.60
N ILE A 23 1.81 4.55 -8.71
CA ILE A 23 3.21 4.72 -9.10
C ILE A 23 3.66 3.37 -9.69
N ILE A 24 3.86 3.35 -10.99
CA ILE A 24 4.38 2.18 -11.71
C ILE A 24 5.89 2.30 -11.66
N ASP A 25 6.56 1.40 -10.95
CA ASP A 25 8.01 1.29 -10.98
C ASP A 25 8.44 0.86 -12.40
N THR A 26 9.02 1.80 -13.15
CA THR A 26 9.63 1.55 -14.47
C THR A 26 11.13 1.30 -14.35
N GLY A 27 11.63 0.90 -13.18
CA GLY A 27 13.01 0.46 -13.01
C GLY A 27 13.38 -0.60 -14.05
N ASP A 28 14.56 -0.43 -14.66
CA ASP A 28 15.19 -1.30 -15.67
C ASP A 28 15.65 -2.65 -15.07
N GLY A 29 14.93 -3.13 -14.05
CA GLY A 29 15.14 -4.39 -13.37
C GLY A 29 14.40 -5.50 -14.12
N ASP A 30 15.14 -6.53 -14.49
CA ASP A 30 14.70 -7.76 -15.15
C ASP A 30 13.22 -8.09 -14.91
N SER A 31 12.53 -8.40 -16.01
CA SER A 31 11.09 -8.67 -16.26
C SER A 31 10.27 -9.43 -15.19
N GLU A 32 10.86 -9.89 -14.08
CA GLU A 32 10.14 -10.44 -12.94
C GLU A 32 9.55 -9.37 -11.99
N THR A 33 10.01 -8.11 -12.08
CA THR A 33 9.57 -6.97 -11.24
C THR A 33 8.19 -6.43 -11.61
N LEU A 34 7.72 -6.58 -12.84
CA LEU A 34 6.39 -6.12 -13.27
C LEU A 34 5.23 -6.96 -12.70
N SER A 35 5.53 -8.01 -11.93
CA SER A 35 4.56 -8.78 -11.15
C SER A 35 4.37 -8.27 -9.71
N GLN A 36 4.94 -7.11 -9.36
CA GLN A 36 4.97 -6.57 -8.00
C GLN A 36 3.69 -5.85 -7.51
N ASN A 37 2.54 -6.05 -8.17
CA ASN A 37 1.24 -5.79 -7.53
C ASN A 37 0.56 -7.05 -6.99
N ASN A 38 1.20 -8.21 -7.15
CA ASN A 38 0.99 -9.28 -6.21
C ASN A 38 2.04 -9.10 -5.13
N PHE A 39 1.60 -8.87 -3.89
CA PHE A 39 2.34 -9.26 -2.68
C PHE A 39 3.25 -10.42 -3.06
N SER A 40 4.57 -10.23 -3.00
CA SER A 40 5.53 -11.30 -3.28
C SER A 40 5.32 -12.38 -2.21
N LEU A 41 4.33 -13.23 -2.47
CA LEU A 41 4.16 -14.51 -1.83
C LEU A 41 5.31 -15.32 -2.40
N ASP A 42 6.44 -15.26 -1.71
CA ASP A 42 7.48 -16.25 -1.87
C ASP A 42 6.78 -17.60 -1.98
N LYS A 43 6.88 -18.26 -3.14
CA LYS A 43 6.19 -19.54 -3.39
C LYS A 43 6.66 -20.63 -2.43
N ASN A 44 7.77 -20.36 -1.72
CA ASN A 44 8.36 -21.17 -0.67
C ASN A 44 7.93 -20.79 0.76
N ALA A 45 7.16 -19.72 0.95
CA ALA A 45 6.72 -19.27 2.26
C ALA A 45 5.51 -20.10 2.72
N PHE A 46 5.76 -21.37 3.02
CA PHE A 46 4.78 -22.25 3.64
C PHE A 46 4.71 -21.94 5.14
N ALA A 47 3.56 -21.44 5.61
CA ALA A 47 3.37 -21.14 7.03
C ALA A 47 2.80 -22.36 7.79
N SER A 48 1.71 -22.94 7.29
CA SER A 48 1.02 -24.04 7.98
C SER A 48 0.04 -24.81 7.07
N ILE A 49 -0.56 -25.88 7.61
CA ILE A 49 -1.69 -26.59 7.00
C ILE A 49 -2.89 -26.44 7.91
N ARG A 50 -4.04 -26.09 7.33
CA ARG A 50 -5.31 -25.96 8.06
C ARG A 50 -6.48 -26.54 7.28
N GLU A 51 -7.63 -26.69 7.95
CA GLU A 51 -8.88 -27.09 7.31
C GLU A 51 -9.34 -26.03 6.29
N TYR A 52 -9.89 -26.51 5.17
CA TYR A 52 -10.42 -25.71 4.06
C TYR A 52 -11.59 -24.82 4.50
N ARG A 53 -11.65 -23.60 3.96
CA ARG A 53 -12.76 -22.65 4.09
C ARG A 53 -13.26 -22.27 2.69
N ALA A 54 -14.50 -21.82 2.59
CA ALA A 54 -15.15 -21.52 1.30
C ALA A 54 -14.38 -20.50 0.42
N GLU A 55 -13.59 -19.64 1.04
CA GLU A 55 -12.78 -18.61 0.37
C GLU A 55 -11.42 -19.13 -0.12
N ASP A 56 -11.06 -20.37 0.20
CA ASP A 56 -9.76 -20.93 -0.16
C ASP A 56 -9.72 -21.38 -1.62
N SER A 57 -8.63 -21.01 -2.28
CA SER A 57 -8.33 -21.48 -3.63
C SER A 57 -8.07 -22.99 -3.65
N ILE A 58 -8.74 -23.70 -4.57
CA ILE A 58 -8.54 -25.14 -4.79
C ILE A 58 -7.07 -25.46 -5.15
N LYS A 59 -6.35 -24.50 -5.74
CA LYS A 59 -4.92 -24.65 -6.08
C LYS A 59 -4.03 -24.87 -4.83
N ASN A 60 -4.51 -24.49 -3.65
CA ASN A 60 -3.77 -24.59 -2.39
C ASN A 60 -4.11 -25.87 -1.60
N VAL A 61 -4.94 -26.77 -2.13
CA VAL A 61 -5.32 -28.01 -1.44
C VAL A 61 -4.11 -28.93 -1.28
N HIS A 62 -3.88 -29.38 -0.05
CA HIS A 62 -2.89 -30.40 0.27
C HIS A 62 -3.54 -31.78 0.24
N TRP A 63 -3.53 -32.42 -0.93
CA TRP A 63 -4.19 -33.72 -1.14
C TRP A 63 -3.76 -34.81 -0.16
N THR A 64 -2.45 -34.93 0.11
CA THR A 64 -1.95 -35.97 1.04
C THR A 64 -2.47 -35.81 2.46
N MET A 65 -2.49 -34.59 3.01
CA MET A 65 -3.06 -34.35 4.33
C MET A 65 -4.58 -34.49 4.31
N SER A 66 -5.22 -34.09 3.21
CA SER A 66 -6.66 -34.26 3.07
C SER A 66 -7.08 -35.73 3.14
N ALA A 67 -6.34 -36.60 2.45
CA ALA A 67 -6.54 -38.04 2.48
C ALA A 67 -6.28 -38.65 3.87
N LYS A 68 -5.33 -38.12 4.64
CA LYS A 68 -5.03 -38.61 6.00
C LYS A 68 -6.09 -38.24 7.03
N HIS A 69 -6.74 -37.09 6.87
CA HIS A 69 -7.70 -36.56 7.85
C HIS A 69 -9.16 -36.72 7.42
N ASP A 70 -9.41 -37.27 6.22
CA ASP A 70 -10.73 -37.39 5.60
C ASP A 70 -11.52 -36.06 5.55
N LYS A 71 -10.77 -34.97 5.37
CA LYS A 71 -11.27 -33.58 5.30
C LYS A 71 -10.40 -32.78 4.37
N LEU A 72 -10.94 -31.75 3.69
CA LEU A 72 -10.12 -30.90 2.83
C LEU A 72 -9.17 -30.05 3.67
N MET A 73 -7.88 -30.16 3.37
CA MET A 73 -6.79 -29.42 4.02
C MET A 73 -6.11 -28.52 3.00
N VAL A 74 -5.75 -27.29 3.39
CA VAL A 74 -5.11 -26.30 2.52
C VAL A 74 -3.76 -25.85 3.09
N LYS A 75 -2.80 -25.59 2.19
CA LYS A 75 -1.55 -24.93 2.51
C LYS A 75 -1.81 -23.44 2.73
N GLN A 76 -1.52 -22.95 3.92
CA GLN A 76 -1.51 -21.54 4.23
C GLN A 76 -0.12 -21.00 3.89
N MET A 77 -0.07 -20.11 2.90
CA MET A 77 1.15 -19.38 2.57
C MET A 77 1.34 -18.23 3.57
N GLU A 78 2.58 -18.00 3.98
CA GLU A 78 2.96 -16.83 4.76
C GLU A 78 2.70 -15.60 3.90
N ARG A 79 1.98 -14.64 4.46
CA ARG A 79 1.90 -13.30 3.87
C ARG A 79 3.06 -12.54 4.47
N SER A 80 4.11 -12.34 3.69
CA SER A 80 5.12 -11.33 3.95
C SER A 80 4.39 -9.99 4.08
N ILE A 81 4.26 -9.47 5.30
CA ILE A 81 3.84 -8.09 5.53
C ILE A 81 5.04 -7.20 5.17
N GLY A 82 5.45 -7.26 3.90
CA GLY A 82 6.36 -6.31 3.32
C GLY A 82 5.59 -5.03 3.11
N GLY A 83 5.68 -4.11 4.07
CA GLY A 83 5.12 -2.78 3.91
C GLY A 83 5.92 -2.04 2.85
N SER A 84 5.39 -1.90 1.64
CA SER A 84 5.85 -0.85 0.73
C SER A 84 5.33 0.48 1.26
N CYS A 85 6.24 1.39 1.59
CA CYS A 85 5.91 2.75 2.02
C CYS A 85 6.25 3.70 0.88
N VAL A 86 5.30 4.55 0.50
CA VAL A 86 5.53 5.63 -0.46
C VAL A 86 5.49 6.94 0.34
N ILE A 87 6.58 7.70 0.29
CA ILE A 87 6.71 9.01 0.94
C ILE A 87 6.52 10.08 -0.13
N ILE A 88 5.55 10.97 0.05
CA ILE A 88 5.27 12.09 -0.85
C ILE A 88 5.28 13.38 -0.02
N PRO A 89 6.41 14.11 0.04
CA PRO A 89 6.47 15.39 0.73
C PRO A 89 5.88 16.49 -0.16
N ASP A 90 4.87 17.20 0.32
CA ASP A 90 4.38 18.43 -0.33
C ASP A 90 5.04 19.62 0.34
N LEU A 91 6.12 20.13 -0.27
CA LEU A 91 6.89 21.24 0.27
C LEU A 91 6.68 22.56 -0.49
N ASN A 92 5.74 22.60 -1.43
CA ASN A 92 5.50 23.75 -2.30
C ASN A 92 5.11 25.03 -1.52
N GLU A 93 4.52 24.88 -0.34
CA GLU A 93 4.17 26.03 0.52
C GLU A 93 5.41 26.68 1.16
N TYR A 94 6.47 25.91 1.40
CA TYR A 94 7.67 26.37 2.09
C TYR A 94 8.82 26.69 1.13
N PHE A 95 8.92 25.96 0.03
CA PHE A 95 9.94 26.13 -1.01
C PHE A 95 9.26 26.44 -2.35
N PRO A 96 9.05 27.72 -2.66
CA PRO A 96 8.37 28.15 -3.88
C PRO A 96 9.22 27.99 -5.14
N PHE A 97 10.51 27.70 -5.01
CA PHE A 97 11.42 27.40 -6.11
C PHE A 97 11.71 25.90 -6.14
N ASP A 98 11.74 25.34 -7.35
CA ASP A 98 11.92 23.89 -7.55
C ASP A 98 13.25 23.39 -6.95
N GLU A 99 14.34 24.14 -7.07
CA GLU A 99 15.68 23.75 -6.61
C GLU A 99 15.74 23.54 -5.08
N ASP A 100 15.20 24.49 -4.31
CA ASP A 100 15.11 24.38 -2.84
C ASP A 100 14.18 23.24 -2.39
N ASN A 101 13.10 23.00 -3.15
CA ASN A 101 12.14 21.93 -2.89
C ASN A 101 12.75 20.55 -3.13
N TYR A 102 13.55 20.39 -4.19
CA TYR A 102 14.29 19.16 -4.45
C TYR A 102 15.30 18.84 -3.35
N GLU A 103 16.09 19.83 -2.91
CA GLU A 103 17.10 19.62 -1.85
C GLU A 103 16.45 19.22 -0.51
N ALA A 104 15.35 19.87 -0.14
CA ALA A 104 14.60 19.54 1.07
C ALA A 104 13.91 18.16 0.97
N THR A 105 13.38 17.81 -0.21
CA THR A 105 12.78 16.49 -0.46
C THR A 105 13.82 15.39 -0.34
N ASP A 106 15.00 15.56 -0.94
CA ASP A 106 16.11 14.61 -0.89
C ASP A 106 16.58 14.38 0.56
N SER A 107 16.74 15.47 1.33
CA SER A 107 17.10 15.41 2.74
C SER A 107 16.09 14.64 3.60
N ILE A 108 14.79 14.81 3.35
CA ILE A 108 13.73 14.09 4.09
C ILE A 108 13.74 12.61 3.74
N ILE A 109 13.94 12.26 2.47
CA ILE A 109 13.98 10.88 2.02
C ILE A 109 15.20 10.16 2.62
N GLU A 110 16.37 10.81 2.62
CA GLU A 110 17.61 10.24 3.19
C GLU A 110 17.47 9.94 4.69
N VAL A 111 16.76 10.77 5.46
CA VAL A 111 16.55 10.54 6.90
C VAL A 111 15.54 9.41 7.18
N MET A 112 14.64 9.12 6.26
CA MET A 112 13.59 8.10 6.45
C MET A 112 14.00 6.69 6.03
N LEU A 113 15.11 6.54 5.29
CA LEU A 113 15.65 5.25 4.81
C LEU A 113 16.84 4.78 5.66
#